data_AF-F1KZK6-F1
#
_entry.id   AF-F1KZK6-F1
#
_cell.length_a   1.000
_cell.length_b   1.000
_cell.length_c   1.000
_cell.angle_alpha   90.00
_cell.angle_beta   90.00
_cell.angle_gamma   90.00
#
_symmetry.space_group_name_H-M   'P 1'
#
loop_
_entity.id
_entity.type
_entity.pdbx_description
1 polymer ?
#
loop_
_entity_poly.entity_id
_entity_poly.type
_entity_poly.pdbx_seq_one_letter_code
_entity_poly.pdbx_strand_id
1 'polypeptide(L)'
;MDPVEPFNTRYLPDIRWSSISRNDTYIIAMVDVGFGTLNYLAYDYPKNTKVLRHYIPSENFRPVTNPLVVIVFQQNPRRLYDDLQISSDSELFSLPQFMIENSLENDLIGLNVVLVSTDAYSIEKQRMRAVVDNCHSLIEQKLRRDNRWPFVASFPLSEMDTWLSVDYKQHAVSYTVCCERVNLWETWLALDPLGDGNLPSLVVLNEPRVFAVRVPQNNANYQRSTRDFVGVVLYDHSYTLVLFEPETSFLYWLIVDIPSASLAAATITDGNTIVSYLAPIPTVARKCIMLVFMLFTQPRTMLSSSVSEYFGTDYTSGCSGNCSQRRNFDVEQFKSLHHLRLSAISWMRTCYDIHEARRQIQILSLNRSVEDGRSGASKLGDQPVKVSKRSHENNKYIGLEQRRENILSPEEHVCSLMKSPEELSCGAISQSSYPVGLWSLLLAVLLYHC
;
A
#
# COMPACT_ATOMS: atom_id res chain seq x y z
N MET A 1 7.89 29.08 -10.41
CA MET A 1 6.69 29.16 -9.56
C MET A 1 6.41 27.76 -9.10
N ASP A 2 6.36 27.54 -7.79
CA ASP A 2 6.11 26.21 -7.26
C ASP A 2 4.64 25.85 -7.43
N PRO A 3 4.31 24.65 -7.93
CA PRO A 3 2.94 24.22 -8.05
C PRO A 3 2.23 24.14 -6.70
N VAL A 4 0.96 24.52 -6.66
CA VAL A 4 0.11 24.38 -5.48
C VAL A 4 -0.73 23.11 -5.54
N GLU A 5 -0.94 22.48 -4.40
CA GLU A 5 -1.75 21.27 -4.31
C GLU A 5 -3.26 21.59 -4.38
N PRO A 6 -4.07 20.74 -5.05
CA PRO A 6 -5.53 20.88 -5.09
C PRO A 6 -6.20 21.06 -3.72
N PHE A 7 -5.72 20.37 -2.68
CA PHE A 7 -6.23 20.52 -1.33
C PHE A 7 -6.08 21.95 -0.82
N ASN A 8 -4.95 22.60 -1.10
CA ASN A 8 -4.68 23.97 -0.67
C ASN A 8 -5.48 25.01 -1.46
N THR A 9 -5.92 24.67 -2.67
CA THR A 9 -6.79 25.52 -3.51
C THR A 9 -8.27 25.14 -3.43
N ARG A 10 -8.68 24.31 -2.46
CA ARG A 10 -10.09 23.86 -2.34
C ARG A 10 -11.10 24.98 -2.08
N TYR A 11 -10.63 26.15 -1.65
CA TYR A 11 -11.45 27.35 -1.44
C TYR A 11 -11.03 28.45 -2.40
N LEU A 12 -11.99 29.32 -2.73
CA LEU A 12 -11.76 30.49 -3.58
C LEU A 12 -10.64 31.36 -2.97
N PRO A 13 -9.55 31.64 -3.71
CA PRO A 13 -8.49 32.52 -3.22
C PRO A 13 -8.98 33.98 -3.14
N ASP A 14 -8.33 34.77 -2.31
CA ASP A 14 -8.51 36.22 -2.28
C ASP A 14 -7.83 36.86 -3.51
N ILE A 15 -8.56 37.66 -4.28
CA ILE A 15 -8.11 38.20 -5.57
C ILE A 15 -7.92 39.70 -5.43
N ARG A 16 -6.67 40.16 -5.39
CA ARG A 16 -6.34 41.58 -5.21
C ARG A 16 -5.11 41.96 -6.01
N TRP A 17 -5.05 43.23 -6.42
CA TRP A 17 -3.89 43.84 -7.06
C TRP A 17 -3.79 45.32 -6.68
N SER A 18 -2.64 45.95 -6.90
CA SER A 18 -2.31 47.28 -6.37
C SER A 18 -3.18 48.42 -6.90
N SER A 19 -3.76 48.29 -8.10
CA SER A 19 -4.61 49.31 -8.73
C SER A 19 -6.10 49.07 -8.57
N ILE A 20 -6.54 48.14 -7.71
CA ILE A 20 -7.96 47.87 -7.52
C ILE A 20 -8.64 49.05 -6.79
N SER A 21 -9.43 49.82 -7.52
CA SER A 21 -10.25 50.90 -6.97
C SER A 21 -11.58 50.36 -6.47
N ARG A 22 -12.14 50.92 -5.39
CA ARG A 22 -13.50 50.58 -4.93
C ARG A 22 -14.61 51.11 -5.85
N ASN A 23 -14.27 52.01 -6.77
CA ASN A 23 -15.21 52.59 -7.72
C ASN A 23 -15.24 51.87 -9.07
N ASP A 24 -14.23 51.05 -9.35
CA ASP A 24 -14.14 50.30 -10.58
C ASP A 24 -14.79 48.93 -10.41
N THR A 25 -15.31 48.40 -11.50
CA THR A 25 -15.99 47.11 -11.53
C THR A 25 -15.30 46.21 -12.55
N TYR A 26 -15.18 44.94 -12.19
CA TYR A 26 -14.40 43.97 -12.96
C TYR A 26 -15.15 42.66 -13.12
N ILE A 27 -14.85 41.98 -14.22
CA ILE A 27 -15.26 40.60 -14.47
C ILE A 27 -14.05 39.72 -14.17
N ILE A 28 -14.23 38.76 -13.26
CA ILE A 28 -13.19 37.82 -12.86
C ILE A 28 -13.55 36.44 -13.38
N ALA A 29 -12.68 35.85 -14.19
CA ALA A 29 -12.81 34.47 -14.66
C ALA A 29 -11.62 33.65 -14.18
N MET A 30 -11.88 32.43 -13.71
CA MET A 30 -10.84 31.41 -13.50
C MET A 30 -11.08 30.27 -14.46
N VAL A 31 -10.08 29.95 -15.28
CA VAL A 31 -10.18 28.95 -16.33
C VAL A 31 -9.11 27.90 -16.11
N ASP A 32 -9.54 26.66 -15.97
CA ASP A 32 -8.65 25.51 -15.96
C ASP A 32 -8.31 25.14 -17.41
N VAL A 33 -7.07 25.41 -17.81
CA VAL A 33 -6.64 25.26 -19.20
C VAL A 33 -6.44 23.79 -19.57
N GLY A 34 -5.97 22.96 -18.64
CA GLY A 34 -5.69 21.56 -18.97
C GLY A 34 -6.92 20.65 -18.90
N PHE A 35 -8.03 21.09 -18.31
CA PHE A 35 -9.34 20.43 -18.44
C PHE A 35 -10.32 21.19 -19.33
N GLY A 36 -10.03 22.43 -19.69
CA GLY A 36 -10.89 23.27 -20.52
C GLY A 36 -12.19 23.65 -19.80
N THR A 37 -12.15 23.89 -18.49
CA THR A 37 -13.33 24.20 -17.68
C THR A 37 -13.27 25.62 -17.15
N LEU A 38 -14.42 26.28 -17.10
CA LEU A 38 -14.59 27.47 -16.30
C LEU A 38 -14.69 27.05 -14.83
N ASN A 39 -13.83 27.57 -13.97
CA ASN A 39 -13.76 27.20 -12.56
C ASN A 39 -14.42 28.24 -11.68
N TYR A 40 -14.46 29.50 -12.10
CA TYR A 40 -15.13 30.58 -11.39
C TYR A 40 -15.44 31.71 -12.35
N LEU A 41 -16.58 32.36 -12.15
CA LEU A 41 -16.94 33.57 -12.88
C LEU A 41 -17.69 34.50 -11.94
N ALA A 42 -17.20 35.74 -11.84
CA ALA A 42 -17.82 36.78 -11.05
C ALA A 42 -17.92 38.08 -11.85
N TYR A 43 -19.01 38.78 -11.62
CA TYR A 43 -19.35 40.06 -12.22
C TYR A 43 -19.45 41.14 -11.15
N ASP A 44 -19.16 42.40 -11.47
CA ASP A 44 -19.25 43.54 -10.55
C ASP A 44 -18.35 43.39 -9.30
N TYR A 45 -17.16 42.80 -9.49
CA TYR A 45 -16.15 42.64 -8.45
C TYR A 45 -15.39 43.97 -8.23
N PRO A 46 -15.04 44.37 -6.98
CA PRO A 46 -15.26 43.67 -5.71
C PRO A 46 -16.55 44.06 -4.95
N LYS A 47 -17.27 45.09 -5.40
CA LYS A 47 -18.27 45.80 -4.58
C LYS A 47 -19.59 45.04 -4.43
N ASN A 48 -20.28 44.80 -5.55
CA ASN A 48 -21.58 44.11 -5.59
C ASN A 48 -21.42 42.77 -6.32
N THR A 49 -20.36 42.05 -5.97
CA THR A 49 -19.92 40.85 -6.68
C THR A 49 -21.08 39.86 -6.83
N LYS A 50 -21.49 39.63 -8.07
CA LYS A 50 -22.45 38.58 -8.42
C LYS A 50 -21.68 37.39 -8.99
N VAL A 51 -21.73 36.28 -8.25
CA VAL A 51 -21.08 35.03 -8.67
C VAL A 51 -21.97 34.36 -9.72
N LEU A 52 -21.49 34.37 -10.96
CA LEU A 52 -22.11 33.72 -12.11
C LEU A 52 -21.85 32.22 -12.12
N ARG A 53 -20.65 31.83 -11.70
CA ARG A 53 -20.25 30.44 -11.51
C ARG A 53 -19.50 30.31 -10.21
N HIS A 54 -20.02 29.47 -9.31
CA HIS A 54 -19.36 29.17 -8.05
C HIS A 54 -17.99 28.53 -8.29
N TYR A 55 -17.07 28.81 -7.38
CA TYR A 55 -15.71 28.31 -7.47
C TYR A 55 -15.69 26.79 -7.39
N ILE A 56 -15.10 26.17 -8.41
CA ILE A 56 -14.78 24.75 -8.46
C ILE A 56 -13.24 24.65 -8.51
N PRO A 57 -12.60 23.97 -7.55
CA PRO A 57 -11.15 23.85 -7.54
C PRO A 57 -10.64 23.07 -8.76
N SER A 58 -9.41 23.36 -9.17
CA SER A 58 -8.72 22.53 -10.16
C SER A 58 -8.29 21.23 -9.47
N GLU A 59 -9.00 20.15 -9.76
CA GLU A 59 -8.79 18.84 -9.16
C GLU A 59 -7.87 18.00 -10.04
N ASN A 60 -6.68 18.53 -10.32
CA ASN A 60 -5.73 17.84 -11.18
C ASN A 60 -5.28 16.52 -10.53
N PHE A 61 -5.61 15.43 -11.20
CA PHE A 61 -5.31 14.05 -10.79
C PHE A 61 -4.16 13.45 -11.63
N ARG A 62 -3.61 14.22 -12.57
CA ARG A 62 -2.53 13.78 -13.46
C ARG A 62 -1.18 14.03 -12.80
N PRO A 63 -0.16 13.20 -13.06
CA PRO A 63 1.19 13.41 -12.52
C PRO A 63 1.90 14.66 -13.08
N VAL A 64 1.28 15.35 -14.04
CA VAL A 64 1.79 16.58 -14.66
C VAL A 64 1.03 17.77 -14.11
N THR A 65 1.70 18.91 -13.96
CA THR A 65 1.09 20.15 -13.48
C THR A 65 0.05 20.69 -14.46
N ASN A 66 -1.01 21.27 -13.90
CA ASN A 66 -2.15 21.80 -14.62
C ASN A 66 -2.27 23.32 -14.44
N PRO A 67 -2.30 24.12 -15.52
CA PRO A 67 -2.41 25.57 -15.39
C PRO A 67 -3.85 26.02 -15.16
N LEU A 68 -4.10 26.69 -14.03
CA LEU A 68 -5.31 27.45 -13.73
C LEU A 68 -5.02 28.94 -13.96
N VAL A 69 -5.74 29.56 -14.88
CA VAL A 69 -5.53 30.95 -15.25
C VAL A 69 -6.61 31.81 -14.60
N VAL A 70 -6.20 32.85 -13.88
CA VAL A 70 -7.07 33.89 -13.33
C VAL A 70 -7.00 35.10 -14.25
N ILE A 71 -8.15 35.52 -14.77
CA ILE A 71 -8.27 36.54 -15.79
C ILE A 71 -9.19 37.64 -15.26
N VAL A 72 -8.76 38.88 -15.44
CA VAL A 72 -9.48 40.07 -14.99
C VAL A 72 -9.77 40.94 -16.20
N PHE A 73 -11.05 41.18 -16.46
CA PHE A 73 -11.51 42.12 -17.46
C PHE A 73 -12.07 43.38 -16.81
N GLN A 74 -11.80 44.53 -17.42
CA GLN A 74 -12.48 45.77 -17.10
C GLN A 74 -13.94 45.68 -17.53
N GLN A 75 -14.85 45.99 -16.63
CA GLN A 75 -16.27 45.93 -16.94
C GLN A 75 -16.74 47.25 -17.56
N ASN A 76 -17.55 47.17 -18.62
CA ASN A 76 -18.28 48.33 -19.10
C ASN A 76 -19.42 48.68 -18.11
N PRO A 77 -19.44 49.89 -17.51
CA PRO A 77 -20.44 50.27 -16.51
C PRO A 77 -21.89 50.24 -17.00
N ARG A 78 -22.11 50.26 -18.33
CA ARG A 78 -23.44 50.24 -18.94
C ARG A 78 -23.96 48.84 -19.22
N ARG A 79 -23.10 47.82 -19.17
CA ARG A 79 -23.50 46.43 -19.39
C ARG A 79 -24.32 45.96 -18.20
N LEU A 80 -25.40 45.24 -18.45
CA LEU A 80 -26.18 44.58 -17.41
C LEU A 80 -25.72 43.14 -17.27
N TYR A 81 -26.02 42.55 -16.12
CA TYR A 81 -25.67 41.17 -15.81
C TYR A 81 -26.27 40.16 -16.81
N ASP A 82 -27.53 40.35 -17.23
CA ASP A 82 -28.25 39.40 -18.09
C ASP A 82 -27.69 39.35 -19.53
N ASP A 83 -26.79 40.27 -19.86
CA ASP A 83 -26.17 40.35 -21.19
C ASP A 83 -24.95 39.41 -21.33
N LEU A 84 -24.47 38.82 -20.23
CA LEU A 84 -23.30 37.94 -20.27
C LEU A 84 -23.67 36.55 -20.79
N GLN A 85 -23.16 36.23 -21.99
CA GLN A 85 -23.30 34.92 -22.60
C GLN A 85 -22.28 33.98 -21.97
N ILE A 86 -22.77 32.92 -21.33
CA ILE A 86 -21.95 31.86 -20.74
C ILE A 86 -22.31 30.57 -21.46
N SER A 87 -21.31 29.88 -21.99
CA SER A 87 -21.50 28.59 -22.64
C SER A 87 -22.10 27.57 -21.66
N SER A 88 -22.90 26.64 -22.19
CA SER A 88 -23.49 25.54 -21.44
C SER A 88 -22.40 24.73 -20.68
N ASP A 89 -22.74 24.27 -19.47
CA ASP A 89 -21.89 23.38 -18.66
C ASP A 89 -21.49 22.07 -19.37
N SER A 90 -22.16 21.72 -20.46
CA SER A 90 -21.89 20.52 -21.26
C SER A 90 -20.72 20.65 -22.24
N GLU A 91 -20.21 21.86 -22.47
CA GLU A 91 -19.15 22.13 -23.45
C GLU A 91 -17.87 22.60 -22.76
N LEU A 92 -16.72 22.32 -23.39
CA LEU A 92 -15.45 22.88 -22.93
C LEU A 92 -15.50 24.39 -23.04
N PHE A 93 -15.05 25.06 -21.99
CA PHE A 93 -14.99 26.50 -21.95
C PHE A 93 -13.93 27.03 -22.94
N SER A 94 -14.39 27.82 -23.90
CA SER A 94 -13.54 28.52 -24.86
C SER A 94 -13.39 29.98 -24.46
N LEU A 95 -12.24 30.34 -23.90
CA LEU A 95 -11.93 31.72 -23.54
C LEU A 95 -12.02 32.69 -24.73
N PRO A 96 -11.46 32.38 -25.93
CA PRO A 96 -11.58 33.29 -27.07
C PRO A 96 -13.03 33.53 -27.49
N GLN A 97 -13.86 32.49 -27.50
CA GLN A 97 -15.28 32.61 -27.84
C GLN A 97 -16.02 33.44 -26.79
N PHE A 98 -15.78 33.18 -25.51
CA PHE A 98 -16.34 33.99 -24.42
C PHE A 98 -15.96 35.46 -24.54
N MET A 99 -14.72 35.77 -24.91
CA MET A 99 -14.27 37.15 -25.13
C MET A 99 -14.98 37.81 -26.31
N ILE A 100 -15.17 37.12 -27.44
CA ILE A 100 -15.85 37.67 -28.62
C ILE A 100 -17.35 37.89 -28.33
N GLU A 101 -18.03 36.88 -27.79
CA GLU A 101 -19.48 36.93 -27.49
C GLU A 101 -19.82 38.02 -26.48
N ASN A 102 -18.89 38.31 -25.57
CA ASN A 102 -19.04 39.34 -24.56
C ASN A 102 -18.23 40.60 -24.87
N SER A 103 -17.69 40.77 -26.08
CA SER A 103 -16.90 41.96 -26.48
C SER A 103 -15.83 42.38 -25.46
N LEU A 104 -15.12 41.42 -24.86
CA LEU A 104 -14.08 41.64 -23.84
C LEU A 104 -12.66 41.66 -24.42
N GLU A 105 -12.53 41.64 -25.75
CA GLU A 105 -11.27 41.46 -26.49
C GLU A 105 -10.20 42.49 -26.11
N ASN A 106 -10.62 43.73 -25.85
CA ASN A 106 -9.73 44.85 -25.50
C ASN A 106 -9.76 45.20 -24.01
N ASP A 107 -10.57 44.49 -23.21
CA ASP A 107 -10.83 44.84 -21.82
C ASP A 107 -10.00 44.01 -20.83
N LEU A 108 -9.06 43.19 -21.31
CA LEU A 108 -8.18 42.40 -20.47
C LEU A 108 -7.18 43.31 -19.74
N ILE A 109 -7.27 43.36 -18.41
CA ILE A 109 -6.41 44.22 -17.57
C ILE A 109 -5.48 43.45 -16.64
N GLY A 110 -5.71 42.15 -16.47
CA GLY A 110 -4.91 41.32 -15.57
C GLY A 110 -4.98 39.85 -15.91
N LEU A 111 -3.84 39.18 -15.75
CA LEU A 111 -3.71 37.74 -15.91
C LEU A 111 -2.74 37.21 -14.85
N ASN A 112 -3.11 36.12 -14.20
CA ASN A 112 -2.23 35.36 -13.35
C ASN A 112 -2.35 33.86 -13.67
N VAL A 113 -1.27 33.12 -13.54
CA VAL A 113 -1.25 31.67 -13.78
C VAL A 113 -0.85 30.98 -12.49
N VAL A 114 -1.71 30.08 -12.04
CA VAL A 114 -1.47 29.20 -10.90
C VAL A 114 -1.22 27.81 -11.44
N LEU A 115 -0.03 27.26 -11.19
CA LEU A 115 0.27 25.87 -11.53
C LEU A 115 -0.27 24.97 -10.43
N VAL A 116 -1.13 24.02 -10.78
CA VAL A 116 -1.76 23.09 -9.84
C VAL A 116 -1.13 21.72 -10.01
N SER A 117 -0.54 21.16 -8.95
CA SER A 117 0.01 19.80 -8.95
C SER A 117 -1.09 18.75 -8.80
N THR A 118 -0.71 17.52 -8.46
CA THR A 118 -1.63 16.46 -8.02
C THR A 118 -1.40 16.17 -6.54
N ASP A 119 -2.45 15.76 -5.84
CA ASP A 119 -2.37 15.30 -4.46
C ASP A 119 -3.35 14.15 -4.21
N ALA A 120 -3.29 13.56 -3.02
CA ALA A 120 -4.19 12.46 -2.64
C ALA A 120 -5.67 12.91 -2.65
N TYR A 121 -5.95 14.17 -2.34
CA TYR A 121 -7.30 14.71 -2.30
C TYR A 121 -7.94 14.74 -3.70
N SER A 122 -7.24 15.24 -4.72
CA SER A 122 -7.77 15.27 -6.08
C SER A 122 -7.97 13.86 -6.65
N ILE A 123 -7.01 12.96 -6.43
CA ILE A 123 -7.09 11.57 -6.87
C ILE A 123 -8.30 10.87 -6.25
N GLU A 124 -8.46 10.93 -4.93
CA GLU A 124 -9.56 10.27 -4.23
C GLU A 124 -10.92 10.84 -4.65
N LYS A 125 -11.00 12.15 -4.85
CA LYS A 125 -12.24 12.79 -5.29
C LYS A 125 -12.67 12.35 -6.69
N GLN A 126 -11.72 12.14 -7.60
CA GLN A 126 -12.02 11.59 -8.92
C GLN A 126 -12.37 10.11 -8.88
N ARG A 127 -11.71 9.34 -8.02
CA ARG A 127 -12.01 7.91 -7.79
C ARG A 127 -13.42 7.72 -7.24
N MET A 128 -13.83 8.54 -6.27
CA MET A 128 -15.18 8.54 -5.70
C MET A 128 -16.27 8.95 -6.70
N ARG A 129 -15.92 9.78 -7.69
CA ARG A 129 -16.79 10.11 -8.83
C ARG A 129 -16.75 9.05 -9.94
N ALA A 130 -15.94 8.02 -9.75
CA ALA A 130 -15.66 6.98 -10.73
C ALA A 130 -15.14 7.57 -12.06
N VAL A 131 -14.42 8.70 -12.06
CA VAL A 131 -13.89 9.26 -13.32
C VAL A 131 -12.61 8.55 -13.72
N VAL A 132 -11.70 8.37 -12.76
CA VAL A 132 -10.37 7.79 -12.95
C VAL A 132 -9.83 7.31 -11.61
N ASP A 133 -9.02 6.26 -11.64
CA ASP A 133 -8.27 5.78 -10.49
C ASP A 133 -6.77 5.92 -10.77
N ASN A 134 -6.14 6.87 -10.07
CA ASN A 134 -4.71 7.15 -10.17
C ASN A 134 -3.98 6.91 -8.83
N CYS A 135 -4.52 6.08 -7.92
CA CYS A 135 -3.88 5.81 -6.62
C CYS A 135 -2.44 5.29 -6.78
N HIS A 136 -2.15 4.53 -7.85
CA HIS A 136 -0.81 4.04 -8.19
C HIS A 136 0.25 5.15 -8.30
N SER A 137 -0.13 6.36 -8.68
CA SER A 137 0.79 7.50 -8.77
C SER A 137 1.29 7.96 -7.40
N LEU A 138 0.51 7.80 -6.33
CA LEU A 138 0.93 8.11 -4.96
C LEU A 138 1.99 7.11 -4.49
N ILE A 139 1.80 5.83 -4.83
CA ILE A 139 2.76 4.76 -4.56
C ILE A 139 4.08 5.02 -5.29
N GLU A 140 4.03 5.36 -6.58
CA GLU A 140 5.21 5.72 -7.36
C GLU A 140 5.96 6.90 -6.73
N GLN A 141 5.25 7.96 -6.35
CA GLN A 141 5.85 9.13 -5.71
C GLN A 141 6.54 8.76 -4.39
N LYS A 142 5.91 7.93 -3.55
CA LYS A 142 6.50 7.49 -2.28
C LYS A 142 7.73 6.61 -2.49
N LEU A 143 7.68 5.67 -3.44
CA LEU A 143 8.83 4.83 -3.81
C LEU A 143 10.03 5.68 -4.23
N ARG A 144 9.81 6.66 -5.13
CA ARG A 144 10.87 7.56 -5.61
C ARG A 144 11.41 8.46 -4.52
N ARG A 145 10.54 8.94 -3.62
CA ARG A 145 10.92 9.83 -2.51
C ARG A 145 11.75 9.11 -1.47
N ASP A 146 11.27 7.95 -1.02
CA ASP A 146 11.91 7.21 0.07
C ASP A 146 13.15 6.45 -0.44
N ASN A 147 13.16 6.08 -1.72
CA ASN A 147 14.26 5.40 -2.43
C ASN A 147 14.91 4.27 -1.62
N ARG A 148 14.09 3.45 -0.96
CA ARG A 148 14.54 2.45 0.02
C ARG A 148 15.25 1.26 -0.59
N TRP A 149 14.80 0.85 -1.78
CA TRP A 149 15.29 -0.36 -2.43
C TRP A 149 16.08 -0.02 -3.69
N PRO A 150 17.21 -0.72 -3.96
CA PRO A 150 18.04 -0.46 -5.13
C PRO A 150 17.28 -0.53 -6.46
N PHE A 151 16.31 -1.46 -6.56
CA PHE A 151 15.55 -1.64 -7.80
C PHE A 151 14.71 -0.42 -8.17
N VAL A 152 14.39 0.50 -7.24
CA VAL A 152 13.55 1.68 -7.52
C VAL A 152 14.16 2.58 -8.61
N ALA A 153 15.49 2.62 -8.73
CA ALA A 153 16.18 3.42 -9.73
C ALA A 153 16.17 2.79 -11.14
N SER A 154 16.17 1.46 -11.22
CA SER A 154 16.24 0.67 -12.45
C SER A 154 14.86 0.24 -12.95
N PHE A 155 13.90 0.03 -12.06
CA PHE A 155 12.57 -0.43 -12.41
C PHE A 155 11.76 0.65 -13.14
N PRO A 156 11.03 0.29 -14.21
CA PRO A 156 10.19 1.23 -14.94
C PRO A 156 8.87 1.49 -14.18
N LEU A 157 8.92 2.26 -13.09
CA LEU A 157 7.75 2.55 -12.25
C LEU A 157 6.60 3.24 -13.03
N SER A 158 6.92 3.96 -14.10
CA SER A 158 5.93 4.58 -14.99
C SER A 158 5.10 3.55 -15.79
N GLU A 159 5.45 2.25 -15.76
CA GLU A 159 4.61 1.20 -16.34
C GLU A 159 3.35 0.93 -15.51
N MET A 160 3.39 1.25 -14.20
CA MET A 160 2.29 1.04 -13.26
C MET A 160 1.01 1.70 -13.75
N ASP A 161 -0.06 0.94 -13.73
CA ASP A 161 -1.36 1.36 -14.25
C ASP A 161 -2.53 0.97 -13.33
N THR A 162 -2.24 0.25 -12.25
CA THR A 162 -3.21 -0.14 -11.22
C THR A 162 -2.59 -0.03 -9.83
N TRP A 163 -3.44 -0.01 -8.81
CA TRP A 163 -3.01 -0.19 -7.43
C TRP A 163 -3.34 -1.62 -6.97
N LEU A 164 -2.61 -2.10 -5.99
CA LEU A 164 -2.74 -3.45 -5.46
C LEU A 164 -3.26 -3.37 -4.03
N SER A 165 -4.41 -3.97 -3.79
CA SER A 165 -4.90 -4.17 -2.43
C SER A 165 -4.54 -5.55 -1.94
N VAL A 166 -4.08 -5.61 -0.70
CA VAL A 166 -3.68 -6.85 -0.04
C VAL A 166 -4.24 -6.81 1.38
N ASP A 167 -5.11 -7.76 1.69
CA ASP A 167 -5.81 -7.83 2.97
C ASP A 167 -5.49 -9.14 3.68
N TYR A 168 -5.03 -9.02 4.93
CA TYR A 168 -4.77 -10.15 5.79
C TYR A 168 -5.91 -10.37 6.79
N LYS A 169 -6.28 -11.64 7.01
CA LYS A 169 -7.31 -11.99 7.97
C LYS A 169 -6.72 -12.14 9.37
N GLN A 170 -7.12 -11.28 10.30
CA GLN A 170 -6.88 -11.48 11.73
C GLN A 170 -8.03 -12.27 12.33
N HIS A 171 -7.75 -13.42 12.94
CA HIS A 171 -8.73 -14.19 13.69
C HIS A 171 -8.85 -13.68 15.14
N ALA A 172 -10.04 -13.86 15.73
CA ALA A 172 -10.24 -13.57 17.14
C ALA A 172 -9.39 -14.51 18.01
N VAL A 173 -8.53 -13.95 18.87
CA VAL A 173 -7.66 -14.71 19.77
C VAL A 173 -7.57 -14.05 21.14
N SER A 174 -7.56 -14.86 22.19
CA SER A 174 -7.26 -14.40 23.54
C SER A 174 -6.26 -15.33 24.20
N TYR A 175 -5.18 -14.76 24.74
CA TYR A 175 -4.13 -15.53 25.40
C TYR A 175 -3.30 -14.63 26.32
N THR A 176 -2.46 -15.25 27.14
CA THR A 176 -1.49 -14.57 28.00
C THR A 176 -0.09 -15.02 27.61
N VAL A 177 0.86 -14.09 27.49
CA VAL A 177 2.28 -14.38 27.22
C VAL A 177 3.12 -13.24 27.77
N CYS A 178 4.30 -13.53 28.34
CA CYS A 178 5.21 -12.50 28.87
C CYS A 178 4.51 -11.54 29.85
N CYS A 179 3.63 -12.10 30.70
CA CYS A 179 2.78 -11.39 31.67
C CYS A 179 1.79 -10.36 31.07
N GLU A 180 1.52 -10.43 29.77
CA GLU A 180 0.53 -9.59 29.09
C GLU A 180 -0.66 -10.42 28.61
N ARG A 181 -1.87 -9.91 28.84
CA ARG A 181 -3.10 -10.50 28.31
C ARG A 181 -3.44 -9.83 26.98
N VAL A 182 -3.32 -10.59 25.90
CA VAL A 182 -3.67 -10.16 24.55
C VAL A 182 -5.10 -10.59 24.25
N ASN A 183 -5.91 -9.66 23.74
CA ASN A 183 -7.25 -9.94 23.26
C ASN A 183 -7.47 -9.23 21.92
N LEU A 184 -7.61 -10.00 20.85
CA LEU A 184 -7.80 -9.50 19.49
C LEU A 184 -9.15 -9.98 18.96
N TRP A 185 -9.86 -9.06 18.32
CA TRP A 185 -11.07 -9.34 17.54
C TRP A 185 -10.74 -9.81 16.11
N GLU A 186 -11.73 -10.45 15.48
CA GLU A 186 -11.66 -10.82 14.06
C GLU A 186 -11.83 -9.57 13.19
N THR A 187 -10.89 -9.34 12.28
CA THR A 187 -10.91 -8.20 11.35
C THR A 187 -10.05 -8.47 10.12
N TRP A 188 -10.22 -7.67 9.07
CA TRP A 188 -9.33 -7.63 7.91
C TRP A 188 -8.39 -6.44 8.05
N LEU A 189 -7.10 -6.69 7.88
CA LEU A 189 -6.05 -5.68 7.91
C LEU A 189 -5.53 -5.48 6.49
N ALA A 190 -5.85 -4.34 5.91
CA ALA A 190 -5.32 -3.91 4.62
C ALA A 190 -3.87 -3.44 4.76
N LEU A 191 -3.07 -3.66 3.72
CA LEU A 191 -1.76 -3.02 3.61
C LEU A 191 -1.92 -1.52 3.37
N ASP A 192 -1.16 -0.73 4.12
CA ASP A 192 -1.03 0.72 3.93
C ASP A 192 0.43 1.05 3.60
N PRO A 193 0.84 0.91 2.32
CA PRO A 193 2.18 1.26 1.89
C PRO A 193 2.47 2.77 2.06
N LEU A 194 1.46 3.63 2.03
CA LEU A 194 1.64 5.08 2.17
C LEU A 194 1.94 5.49 3.62
N GLY A 195 1.30 4.85 4.59
CA GLY A 195 1.48 5.07 6.03
C GLY A 195 2.62 4.27 6.68
N ASP A 196 3.25 3.33 5.96
CA ASP A 196 4.32 2.45 6.47
C ASP A 196 3.94 1.68 7.75
N GLY A 197 2.69 1.19 7.80
CA GLY A 197 2.20 0.40 8.92
C GLY A 197 2.93 -0.94 9.09
N ASN A 198 3.06 -1.38 10.34
CA ASN A 198 3.55 -2.73 10.67
C ASN A 198 2.37 -3.69 10.78
N LEU A 199 2.50 -4.87 10.15
CA LEU A 199 1.57 -5.97 10.38
C LEU A 199 2.02 -6.86 11.55
N PRO A 200 1.09 -7.31 12.41
CA PRO A 200 1.40 -8.30 13.42
C PRO A 200 1.75 -9.65 12.79
N SER A 201 2.75 -10.33 13.34
CA SER A 201 3.26 -11.61 12.83
C SER A 201 2.21 -12.71 12.80
N LEU A 202 1.23 -12.66 13.71
CA LEU A 202 0.09 -13.58 13.77
C LEU A 202 -0.73 -13.58 12.47
N VAL A 203 -0.86 -12.41 11.84
CA VAL A 203 -1.81 -12.20 10.74
C VAL A 203 -1.21 -12.67 9.41
N VAL A 204 0.12 -12.62 9.28
CA VAL A 204 0.87 -13.06 8.08
C VAL A 204 1.20 -14.56 8.09
N LEU A 205 0.62 -15.34 9.01
CA LEU A 205 0.78 -16.79 9.02
C LEU A 205 0.12 -17.46 7.81
N ASN A 206 -0.99 -16.90 7.34
CA ASN A 206 -1.75 -17.38 6.20
C ASN A 206 -1.62 -16.40 5.04
N GLU A 207 -1.84 -16.90 3.83
CA GLU A 207 -1.83 -16.09 2.62
C GLU A 207 -2.91 -14.98 2.67
N PRO A 208 -2.61 -13.78 2.13
CA PRO A 208 -3.56 -12.69 2.08
C PRO A 208 -4.58 -12.87 0.95
N ARG A 209 -5.67 -12.11 1.03
CA ARG A 209 -6.48 -11.81 -0.14
C ARG A 209 -5.78 -10.72 -0.93
N VAL A 210 -5.68 -10.89 -2.24
CA VAL A 210 -5.07 -9.93 -3.14
C VAL A 210 -6.08 -9.58 -4.22
N PHE A 211 -6.31 -8.29 -4.42
CA PHE A 211 -7.17 -7.80 -5.48
C PHE A 211 -6.55 -6.59 -6.17
N ALA A 212 -6.81 -6.49 -7.47
CA ALA A 212 -6.50 -5.30 -8.24
C ALA A 212 -7.58 -5.13 -9.30
N VAL A 213 -8.08 -3.90 -9.45
CA VAL A 213 -9.05 -3.56 -10.49
C VAL A 213 -8.39 -2.58 -11.43
N ARG A 214 -8.28 -2.99 -12.70
CA ARG A 214 -7.89 -2.07 -13.75
C ARG A 214 -9.13 -1.32 -14.20
N VAL A 215 -9.23 -0.03 -13.85
CA VAL A 215 -10.22 0.84 -14.47
C VAL A 215 -9.75 1.09 -15.91
N PRO A 216 -10.50 0.68 -16.95
CA PRO A 216 -10.07 0.86 -18.32
C PRO A 216 -9.84 2.34 -18.58
N GLN A 217 -8.61 2.71 -18.94
CA GLN A 217 -8.37 4.02 -19.55
C GLN A 217 -9.01 3.97 -20.93
N ASN A 218 -10.21 4.56 -21.07
CA ASN A 218 -10.84 4.72 -22.37
C ASN A 218 -9.96 5.63 -23.25
N ASN A 219 -9.08 5.00 -24.03
CA ASN A 219 -8.38 5.63 -25.13
C ASN A 219 -9.39 5.96 -26.25
N ALA A 220 -9.89 7.20 -26.26
CA ALA A 220 -10.27 8.00 -27.45
C ALA A 220 -11.27 9.13 -27.15
N ASN A 221 -11.92 9.17 -25.98
CA ASN A 221 -12.94 10.18 -25.65
C ASN A 221 -12.82 10.67 -24.20
N TYR A 222 -11.63 11.18 -23.86
CA TYR A 222 -11.28 11.75 -22.55
C TYR A 222 -12.16 12.97 -22.12
N GLN A 223 -13.16 13.35 -22.94
CA GLN A 223 -14.07 14.46 -22.67
C GLN A 223 -15.57 14.12 -22.83
N ARG A 224 -15.98 12.87 -23.12
CA ARG A 224 -17.40 12.60 -23.47
C ARG A 224 -18.14 11.45 -22.80
N SER A 225 -17.51 10.63 -21.95
CA SER A 225 -18.23 9.49 -21.35
C SER A 225 -18.07 9.41 -19.84
N THR A 226 -18.78 10.28 -19.13
CA THR A 226 -19.09 10.13 -17.70
C THR A 226 -20.34 9.28 -17.45
N ARG A 227 -20.80 8.48 -18.42
CA ARG A 227 -22.12 7.83 -18.32
C ARG A 227 -22.26 6.34 -18.55
N ASP A 228 -21.21 5.60 -18.85
CA ASP A 228 -21.33 4.14 -19.02
C ASP A 228 -20.33 3.37 -18.15
N PHE A 229 -20.65 3.28 -16.86
CA PHE A 229 -20.03 2.35 -15.90
C PHE A 229 -20.52 0.90 -16.08
N VAL A 230 -20.73 0.47 -17.34
CA VAL A 230 -21.21 -0.89 -17.68
C VAL A 230 -20.34 -1.51 -18.78
N GLY A 231 -19.07 -1.10 -18.84
CA GLY A 231 -18.10 -1.62 -19.79
C GLY A 231 -16.83 -2.07 -19.08
N VAL A 232 -16.93 -3.05 -18.16
CA VAL A 232 -15.76 -3.84 -17.78
C VAL A 232 -15.37 -4.64 -19.03
N VAL A 233 -14.63 -4.00 -19.95
CA VAL A 233 -13.90 -4.71 -20.99
C VAL A 233 -12.77 -5.40 -20.24
N LEU A 234 -13.08 -6.59 -19.71
CA LEU A 234 -12.11 -7.57 -19.25
C LEU A 234 -11.30 -7.95 -20.48
N TYR A 235 -10.31 -7.12 -20.75
CA TYR A 235 -9.17 -7.54 -21.53
C TYR A 235 -8.63 -8.82 -20.87
N ASP A 236 -8.63 -9.94 -21.60
CA ASP A 236 -8.04 -11.22 -21.18
C ASP A 236 -6.52 -11.04 -20.99
N HIS A 237 -6.15 -10.44 -19.86
CA HIS A 237 -4.79 -10.42 -19.37
C HIS A 237 -4.64 -11.48 -18.30
N SER A 238 -3.49 -12.13 -18.34
CA SER A 238 -3.00 -12.96 -17.25
C SER A 238 -1.99 -12.15 -16.44
N TYR A 239 -1.99 -12.36 -15.13
CA TYR A 239 -1.13 -11.65 -14.20
C TYR A 239 -0.19 -12.61 -13.48
N THR A 240 0.96 -12.09 -13.08
CA THR A 240 1.92 -12.76 -12.19
C THR A 240 2.04 -11.93 -10.91
N LEU A 241 1.83 -12.58 -9.75
CA LEU A 241 2.01 -11.99 -8.43
C LEU A 241 3.29 -12.54 -7.80
N VAL A 242 4.14 -11.64 -7.32
CA VAL A 242 5.39 -11.96 -6.64
C VAL A 242 5.41 -11.32 -5.26
N LEU A 243 5.75 -12.09 -4.23
CA LEU A 243 6.08 -11.59 -2.89
C LEU A 243 7.53 -11.94 -2.57
N PHE A 244 8.37 -10.93 -2.36
CA PHE A 244 9.79 -11.13 -2.08
C PHE A 244 10.33 -10.09 -1.09
N GLU A 245 11.46 -10.42 -0.47
CA GLU A 245 12.26 -9.52 0.37
C GLU A 245 13.45 -8.99 -0.44
N PRO A 246 13.48 -7.68 -0.78
CA PRO A 246 14.52 -7.12 -1.65
C PRO A 246 15.93 -7.19 -1.07
N GLU A 247 16.08 -7.04 0.25
CA GLU A 247 17.39 -6.99 0.92
C GLU A 247 18.14 -8.33 0.88
N THR A 248 17.40 -9.43 1.01
CA THR A 248 17.97 -10.79 1.03
C THR A 248 17.73 -11.54 -0.27
N SER A 249 17.07 -10.91 -1.25
CA SER A 249 16.63 -11.53 -2.51
C SER A 249 15.91 -12.86 -2.25
N PHE A 250 14.96 -12.88 -1.31
CA PHE A 250 14.27 -14.10 -0.90
C PHE A 250 12.81 -14.11 -1.37
N LEU A 251 12.40 -15.17 -2.06
CA LEU A 251 11.06 -15.34 -2.60
C LEU A 251 10.12 -16.05 -1.62
N TYR A 252 9.06 -15.35 -1.20
CA TYR A 252 8.06 -15.87 -0.26
C TYR A 252 6.85 -16.46 -0.98
N TRP A 253 6.45 -15.94 -2.13
CA TRP A 253 5.28 -16.42 -2.87
C TRP A 253 5.38 -16.05 -4.36
N LEU A 254 4.98 -16.97 -5.23
CA LEU A 254 4.91 -16.74 -6.68
C LEU A 254 3.69 -17.45 -7.25
N ILE A 255 2.76 -16.68 -7.80
CA ILE A 255 1.60 -17.16 -8.55
C ILE A 255 1.66 -16.56 -9.94
N VAL A 256 1.47 -17.39 -10.95
CA VAL A 256 1.48 -16.99 -12.36
C VAL A 256 0.13 -17.30 -13.00
N ASP A 257 -0.13 -16.72 -14.16
CA ASP A 257 -1.30 -16.97 -14.99
C ASP A 257 -2.64 -16.67 -14.28
N ILE A 258 -2.66 -15.69 -13.38
CA ILE A 258 -3.88 -15.27 -12.68
C ILE A 258 -4.80 -14.56 -13.68
N PRO A 259 -6.02 -15.05 -13.93
CA PRO A 259 -6.95 -14.39 -14.84
C PRO A 259 -7.38 -13.02 -14.31
N SER A 260 -7.56 -12.05 -15.20
CA SER A 260 -8.02 -10.69 -14.85
C SER A 260 -9.32 -10.70 -14.02
N ALA A 261 -10.29 -11.53 -14.39
CA ALA A 261 -11.57 -11.65 -13.69
C ALA A 261 -11.39 -12.18 -12.25
N SER A 262 -10.52 -13.18 -12.10
CA SER A 262 -10.19 -13.78 -10.80
C SER A 262 -9.45 -12.79 -9.89
N LEU A 263 -8.50 -12.02 -10.44
CA LEU A 263 -7.81 -10.97 -9.71
C LEU A 263 -8.77 -9.87 -9.23
N ALA A 264 -9.74 -9.48 -10.05
CA ALA A 264 -10.77 -8.52 -9.66
C ALA A 264 -11.75 -9.08 -8.61
N ALA A 265 -11.98 -10.39 -8.61
CA ALA A 265 -12.83 -11.08 -7.63
C ALA A 265 -12.09 -11.50 -6.34
N ALA A 266 -10.79 -11.15 -6.22
CA ALA A 266 -9.91 -11.60 -5.15
C ALA A 266 -9.74 -13.14 -5.03
N THR A 267 -9.90 -13.86 -6.15
CA THR A 267 -9.75 -15.32 -6.27
C THR A 267 -8.46 -15.71 -6.98
N ILE A 268 -7.31 -15.27 -6.44
CA ILE A 268 -5.98 -15.55 -7.00
C ILE A 268 -5.62 -17.04 -7.13
N THR A 269 -6.37 -17.92 -6.46
CA THR A 269 -6.23 -19.39 -6.52
C THR A 269 -6.52 -19.97 -7.89
N ASP A 270 -7.19 -19.22 -8.77
CA ASP A 270 -7.44 -19.62 -10.15
C ASP A 270 -6.16 -19.56 -11.01
N GLY A 271 -5.09 -18.92 -10.51
CA GLY A 271 -3.77 -18.95 -11.10
C GLY A 271 -2.94 -20.18 -10.69
N ASN A 272 -1.79 -20.35 -11.33
CA ASN A 272 -0.84 -21.42 -11.05
C ASN A 272 0.16 -21.00 -9.98
N THR A 273 0.10 -21.63 -8.80
CA THR A 273 1.08 -21.39 -7.73
C THR A 273 2.38 -22.14 -8.05
N ILE A 274 3.44 -21.40 -8.38
CA ILE A 274 4.77 -21.96 -8.64
C ILE A 274 5.56 -22.12 -7.35
N VAL A 275 5.47 -21.11 -6.47
CA VAL A 275 6.13 -21.12 -5.16
C VAL A 275 5.06 -20.83 -4.12
N SER A 276 4.80 -21.81 -3.25
CA SER A 276 3.77 -21.69 -2.22
C SER A 276 4.08 -20.59 -1.21
N TYR A 277 3.04 -20.02 -0.62
CA TYR A 277 3.18 -18.96 0.38
C TYR A 277 4.00 -19.46 1.58
N LEU A 278 5.04 -18.71 1.93
CA LEU A 278 5.79 -18.88 3.16
C LEU A 278 5.50 -17.70 4.07
N ALA A 279 5.11 -17.97 5.32
CA ALA A 279 4.84 -16.93 6.30
C ALA A 279 6.10 -16.08 6.55
N PRO A 280 6.07 -14.77 6.28
CA PRO A 280 7.20 -13.89 6.44
C PRO A 280 7.29 -13.40 7.89
N ILE A 281 7.81 -14.28 8.76
CA ILE A 281 7.94 -14.00 10.19
C ILE A 281 9.42 -14.00 10.56
N PRO A 282 9.98 -12.88 11.04
CA PRO A 282 11.33 -12.85 11.57
C PRO A 282 11.44 -13.79 12.77
N THR A 283 12.45 -14.66 12.77
CA THR A 283 12.71 -15.56 13.91
C THR A 283 13.65 -14.95 14.95
N VAL A 284 14.33 -13.86 14.59
CA VAL A 284 15.30 -13.15 15.44
C VAL A 284 14.61 -11.99 16.13
N ALA A 285 14.72 -11.93 17.46
CA ALA A 285 14.17 -10.84 18.25
C ALA A 285 14.68 -9.47 17.75
N ARG A 286 13.80 -8.47 17.76
CA ARG A 286 14.04 -7.09 17.29
C ARG A 286 14.38 -6.95 15.79
N LYS A 287 14.32 -8.03 15.01
CA LYS A 287 14.45 -7.95 13.56
C LYS A 287 13.09 -7.66 12.93
N CYS A 288 13.08 -6.79 11.93
CA CYS A 288 11.97 -6.59 11.02
C CYS A 288 12.39 -6.97 9.61
N ILE A 289 11.42 -7.35 8.80
CA ILE A 289 11.59 -7.61 7.38
C ILE A 289 10.59 -6.76 6.60
N MET A 290 11.04 -6.28 5.45
CA MET A 290 10.24 -5.52 4.50
C MET A 290 9.99 -6.38 3.28
N LEU A 291 8.72 -6.62 2.97
CA LEU A 291 8.33 -7.42 1.83
C LEU A 291 7.63 -6.57 0.79
N VAL A 292 7.88 -6.88 -0.47
CA VAL A 292 7.31 -6.19 -1.60
C VAL A 292 6.45 -7.16 -2.39
N PHE A 293 5.19 -6.77 -2.57
CA PHE A 293 4.30 -7.36 -3.56
C PHE A 293 4.49 -6.63 -4.88
N MET A 294 4.74 -7.38 -5.94
CA MET A 294 4.72 -6.86 -7.31
C MET A 294 3.72 -7.66 -8.13
N LEU A 295 2.84 -6.92 -8.81
CA LEU A 295 1.90 -7.45 -9.78
C LEU A 295 2.38 -7.11 -11.18
N PHE A 296 2.53 -8.12 -12.00
CA PHE A 296 2.94 -7.99 -13.39
C PHE A 296 1.83 -8.42 -14.35
N THR A 297 1.68 -7.69 -15.44
CA THR A 297 0.88 -8.13 -16.59
C THR A 297 1.75 -8.99 -17.50
N GLN A 298 1.24 -10.17 -17.86
CA GLN A 298 1.90 -11.08 -18.80
C GLN A 298 1.64 -10.65 -20.26
N PRO A 299 2.58 -10.92 -21.17
CA PRO A 299 2.40 -10.63 -22.59
C PRO A 299 1.25 -11.45 -23.18
N ARG A 300 0.51 -10.86 -24.13
CA ARG A 300 -0.52 -11.56 -24.90
C ARG A 300 0.14 -12.33 -26.05
N THR A 301 0.54 -13.57 -25.83
CA THR A 301 1.08 -14.41 -26.92
C THR A 301 0.14 -15.57 -27.22
N MET A 302 -0.35 -15.61 -28.46
CA MET A 302 -1.13 -16.71 -29.06
C MET A 302 -0.30 -17.98 -29.32
N LEU A 303 1.01 -17.98 -29.04
CA LEU A 303 1.94 -19.05 -29.38
C LEU A 303 2.96 -19.25 -28.24
N SER A 304 2.71 -20.29 -27.43
CA SER A 304 3.64 -21.07 -26.60
C SER A 304 4.76 -20.32 -25.83
N SER A 305 4.42 -19.79 -24.66
CA SER A 305 4.84 -20.37 -23.37
C SER A 305 4.28 -19.49 -22.27
N SER A 306 3.19 -19.94 -21.63
CA SER A 306 2.76 -19.32 -20.37
C SER A 306 3.94 -19.31 -19.40
N VAL A 307 3.98 -18.36 -18.48
CA VAL A 307 5.05 -18.35 -17.45
C VAL A 307 5.07 -19.71 -16.72
N SER A 308 3.91 -20.35 -16.56
CA SER A 308 3.80 -21.72 -16.06
C SER A 308 4.47 -22.79 -16.93
N GLU A 309 4.46 -22.70 -18.26
CA GLU A 309 5.16 -23.66 -19.14
C GLU A 309 6.68 -23.63 -18.91
N TYR A 310 7.26 -22.45 -18.64
CA TYR A 310 8.69 -22.35 -18.29
C TYR A 310 9.02 -23.09 -16.99
N PHE A 311 8.15 -23.00 -15.99
CA PHE A 311 8.30 -23.74 -14.75
C PHE A 311 7.87 -25.21 -14.91
N GLY A 312 7.10 -25.57 -15.92
CA GLY A 312 6.67 -26.94 -16.20
C GLY A 312 5.92 -27.59 -15.02
N THR A 313 5.61 -28.87 -15.16
CA THR A 313 4.99 -29.68 -14.09
C THR A 313 5.97 -30.11 -13.00
N ASP A 314 7.28 -30.01 -13.24
CA ASP A 314 8.32 -30.55 -12.34
C ASP A 314 8.79 -29.53 -11.28
N TYR A 315 8.67 -28.22 -11.48
CA TYR A 315 9.11 -27.23 -10.48
C TYR A 315 8.22 -27.20 -9.23
N THR A 316 6.94 -27.54 -9.38
CA THR A 316 6.00 -27.71 -8.26
C THR A 316 6.39 -28.86 -7.32
N SER A 317 7.24 -29.79 -7.78
CA SER A 317 7.76 -30.90 -6.97
C SER A 317 9.01 -30.55 -6.14
N GLY A 318 9.64 -29.39 -6.39
CA GLY A 318 10.97 -29.07 -5.82
C GLY A 318 10.98 -28.27 -4.51
N CYS A 319 9.94 -27.45 -4.24
CA CYS A 319 10.00 -26.47 -3.14
C CYS A 319 8.66 -26.33 -2.38
N SER A 320 8.30 -27.35 -1.60
CA SER A 320 7.29 -27.19 -0.54
C SER A 320 7.93 -26.59 0.71
N GLY A 321 7.66 -25.31 0.98
CA GLY A 321 8.23 -24.59 2.14
C GLY A 321 9.60 -23.95 1.87
N ASN A 322 10.47 -23.87 2.88
CA ASN A 322 11.77 -23.18 2.78
C ASN A 322 12.81 -24.04 2.05
N CYS A 323 13.07 -23.73 0.78
CA CYS A 323 14.05 -24.41 -0.05
C CYS A 323 15.16 -23.46 -0.53
N SER A 324 16.27 -24.00 -1.03
CA SER A 324 17.40 -23.21 -1.58
C SER A 324 17.02 -22.38 -2.81
N GLN A 325 16.05 -22.84 -3.61
CA GLN A 325 15.60 -22.18 -4.84
C GLN A 325 14.89 -20.84 -4.60
N ARG A 326 14.47 -20.55 -3.36
CA ARG A 326 13.89 -19.25 -2.99
C ARG A 326 14.92 -18.14 -2.79
N ARG A 327 16.21 -18.49 -2.65
CA ARG A 327 17.30 -17.53 -2.42
C ARG A 327 17.79 -16.98 -3.76
N ASN A 328 18.38 -15.79 -3.71
CA ASN A 328 18.94 -15.08 -4.87
C ASN A 328 17.88 -14.79 -5.95
N PHE A 329 16.64 -14.57 -5.54
CA PHE A 329 15.58 -14.12 -6.45
C PHE A 329 15.83 -12.68 -6.88
N ASP A 330 16.14 -12.51 -8.16
CA ASP A 330 16.28 -11.22 -8.81
C ASP A 330 15.01 -10.90 -9.61
N VAL A 331 14.25 -9.91 -9.11
CA VAL A 331 12.98 -9.49 -9.71
C VAL A 331 13.17 -8.78 -11.06
N GLU A 332 14.30 -8.10 -11.28
CA GLU A 332 14.62 -7.44 -12.56
C GLU A 332 14.92 -8.47 -13.64
N GLN A 333 15.74 -9.46 -13.29
CA GLN A 333 16.03 -10.59 -14.18
C GLN A 333 14.75 -11.37 -14.49
N PHE A 334 13.91 -11.64 -13.47
CA PHE A 334 12.63 -12.32 -13.64
C PHE A 334 11.68 -11.55 -14.59
N LYS A 335 11.53 -10.22 -14.39
CA LYS A 335 10.72 -9.37 -15.28
C LYS A 335 11.23 -9.43 -16.72
N SER A 336 12.54 -9.31 -16.91
CA SER A 336 13.18 -9.29 -18.22
C SER A 336 13.02 -10.63 -18.96
N LEU A 337 13.29 -11.74 -18.28
CA LEU A 337 13.25 -13.10 -18.84
C LEU A 337 11.85 -13.46 -19.36
N HIS A 338 10.80 -13.08 -18.62
CA HIS A 338 9.42 -13.41 -18.96
C HIS A 338 8.68 -12.27 -19.70
N HIS A 339 9.40 -11.23 -20.13
CA HIS A 339 8.84 -10.07 -20.82
C HIS A 339 7.63 -9.45 -20.09
N LEU A 340 7.71 -9.39 -18.76
CA LEU A 340 6.65 -8.90 -17.91
C LEU A 340 6.60 -7.37 -17.89
N ARG A 341 5.39 -6.82 -17.80
CA ARG A 341 5.15 -5.40 -17.58
C ARG A 341 4.69 -5.17 -16.14
N LEU A 342 5.29 -4.22 -15.44
CA LEU A 342 4.85 -3.87 -14.09
C LEU A 342 3.45 -3.24 -14.13
N SER A 343 2.54 -3.68 -13.26
CA SER A 343 1.18 -3.12 -13.16
C SER A 343 0.95 -2.44 -11.82
N ALA A 344 1.37 -3.07 -10.71
CA ALA A 344 1.22 -2.51 -9.37
C ALA A 344 2.33 -2.97 -8.41
N ILE A 345 2.58 -2.16 -7.38
CA ILE A 345 3.47 -2.44 -6.26
C ILE A 345 2.73 -2.15 -4.96
N SER A 346 2.92 -3.01 -3.96
CA SER A 346 2.57 -2.73 -2.56
C SER A 346 3.65 -3.32 -1.66
N TRP A 347 3.73 -2.91 -0.40
CA TRP A 347 4.71 -3.45 0.54
C TRP A 347 4.16 -3.52 1.94
N MET A 348 4.82 -4.35 2.76
CA MET A 348 4.50 -4.50 4.17
C MET A 348 5.76 -4.63 5.00
N ARG A 349 5.61 -4.28 6.28
CA ARG A 349 6.63 -4.50 7.30
C ARG A 349 6.10 -5.48 8.34
N THR A 350 6.87 -6.52 8.61
CA THR A 350 6.59 -7.45 9.71
C THR A 350 7.80 -7.52 10.63
N CYS A 351 7.57 -7.43 11.93
CA CYS A 351 8.62 -7.50 12.93
C CYS A 351 8.44 -8.72 13.84
N TYR A 352 9.53 -9.13 14.50
CA TYR A 352 9.42 -10.01 15.64
C TYR A 352 8.61 -9.31 16.74
N ASP A 353 7.49 -9.90 17.12
CA ASP A 353 6.55 -9.32 18.08
C ASP A 353 6.14 -10.35 19.14
N ILE A 354 5.23 -9.94 20.02
CA ILE A 354 4.71 -10.77 21.11
C ILE A 354 3.97 -12.04 20.60
N HIS A 355 3.44 -12.00 19.38
CA HIS A 355 2.76 -13.13 18.77
C HIS A 355 3.74 -14.22 18.34
N GLU A 356 4.86 -13.84 17.72
CA GLU A 356 5.92 -14.78 17.37
C GLU A 356 6.64 -15.29 18.62
N ALA A 357 6.85 -14.44 19.63
CA ALA A 357 7.37 -14.87 20.93
C ALA A 357 6.53 -15.99 21.54
N ARG A 358 5.20 -15.84 21.57
CA ARG A 358 4.30 -16.90 22.02
C ARG A 358 4.49 -18.20 21.22
N ARG A 359 4.55 -18.09 19.90
CA ARG A 359 4.73 -19.25 19.02
C ARG A 359 6.05 -19.97 19.31
N GLN A 360 7.14 -19.23 19.51
CA GLN A 360 8.44 -19.82 19.88
C GLN A 360 8.41 -20.47 21.26
N ILE A 361 7.78 -19.85 22.26
CA ILE A 361 7.59 -20.45 23.59
C ILE A 361 6.83 -21.78 23.49
N GLN A 362 5.75 -21.82 22.70
CA GLN A 362 4.98 -23.04 22.47
C GLN A 362 5.83 -24.14 21.84
N ILE A 363 6.60 -23.83 20.79
CA ILE A 363 7.50 -24.79 20.12
C ILE A 363 8.55 -25.33 21.10
N LEU A 364 9.21 -24.45 21.87
CA LEU A 364 10.23 -24.84 22.83
C LEU A 364 9.66 -25.69 23.98
N SER A 365 8.46 -25.36 24.46
CA SER A 365 7.77 -26.15 25.50
C SER A 365 7.39 -27.56 25.03
N LEU A 366 6.95 -27.69 23.77
CA LEU A 366 6.63 -28.97 23.15
C LEU A 366 7.89 -29.83 22.99
N ASN A 367 8.99 -29.26 22.48
CA ASN A 367 10.24 -29.99 22.31
C ASN A 367 10.79 -30.52 23.63
N ARG A 368 10.73 -29.71 24.70
CA ARG A 368 11.15 -30.13 26.04
C ARG A 368 10.32 -31.31 26.56
N SER A 369 9.01 -31.30 26.33
CA SER A 369 8.13 -32.42 26.73
C SER A 369 8.45 -33.73 26.00
N VAL A 370 8.91 -33.68 24.75
CA VAL A 370 9.32 -34.85 23.97
C VAL A 370 10.66 -35.41 24.42
N GLU A 371 11.62 -34.55 24.79
CA GLU A 371 12.92 -34.95 25.34
C GLU A 371 12.80 -35.60 26.73
N ASP A 372 11.93 -35.04 27.58
CA ASP A 372 11.60 -35.62 28.89
C ASP A 372 10.88 -36.98 28.74
N GLY A 373 10.04 -37.14 27.71
CA GLY A 373 9.39 -38.42 27.38
C GLY A 373 10.35 -39.50 26.86
N ARG A 374 11.39 -39.13 26.10
CA ARG A 374 12.41 -40.07 25.61
C ARG A 374 13.42 -40.48 26.68
N SER A 375 13.74 -39.60 27.62
CA SER A 375 14.61 -39.91 28.76
C SER A 375 13.90 -40.74 29.85
N GLY A 376 12.57 -40.70 29.91
CA GLY A 376 11.75 -41.57 30.77
C GLY A 376 11.54 -43.01 30.26
N ALA A 377 11.72 -43.27 28.96
CA ALA A 377 11.42 -44.57 28.35
C ALA A 377 12.62 -45.56 28.29
N SER A 378 13.81 -45.19 28.77
CA SER A 378 15.01 -46.05 28.75
C SER A 378 15.27 -46.81 30.06
N LYS A 379 14.25 -46.99 30.91
CA LYS A 379 14.33 -47.83 32.11
C LYS A 379 13.16 -48.81 32.20
N LEU A 380 13.06 -49.74 31.26
CA LEU A 380 12.44 -51.04 31.54
C LEU A 380 12.92 -52.08 30.53
N GLY A 381 13.70 -53.05 31.02
CA GLY A 381 14.10 -54.25 30.26
C GLY A 381 15.58 -54.31 29.93
N ASP A 382 16.37 -54.91 30.82
CA ASP A 382 17.15 -56.09 30.42
C ASP A 382 17.77 -56.82 31.62
N GLN A 383 17.64 -58.14 31.57
CA GLN A 383 18.18 -59.11 32.53
C GLN A 383 19.72 -59.14 32.50
N PRO A 384 20.42 -59.41 33.62
CA PRO A 384 21.85 -59.63 33.56
C PRO A 384 22.18 -61.11 33.28
N VAL A 385 22.82 -61.35 32.13
CA VAL A 385 23.63 -62.53 31.87
C VAL A 385 24.90 -62.49 32.73
N LYS A 386 25.19 -63.61 33.42
CA LYS A 386 26.42 -63.83 34.20
C LYS A 386 27.64 -63.91 33.28
N VAL A 387 28.65 -63.07 33.52
CA VAL A 387 30.07 -63.39 33.23
C VAL A 387 30.96 -62.94 34.39
N SER A 388 31.97 -63.77 34.65
CA SER A 388 32.80 -63.89 35.85
C SER A 388 33.97 -62.90 35.96
N LYS A 389 34.11 -62.36 37.19
CA LYS A 389 35.30 -61.89 37.97
C LYS A 389 36.69 -61.71 37.31
N ARG A 390 37.28 -60.52 37.51
CA ARG A 390 38.52 -60.20 38.32
C ARG A 390 38.80 -58.68 38.25
N SER A 391 38.52 -57.88 39.28
CA SER A 391 39.36 -57.45 40.43
C SER A 391 40.56 -56.52 40.09
N HIS A 392 40.42 -55.21 40.33
CA HIS A 392 41.20 -54.48 41.35
C HIS A 392 40.65 -53.07 41.61
N GLU A 393 40.65 -52.71 42.88
CA GLU A 393 40.21 -51.45 43.51
C GLU A 393 41.05 -50.23 43.09
N ASN A 394 40.42 -49.05 43.00
CA ASN A 394 40.64 -48.02 44.01
C ASN A 394 39.66 -46.85 43.91
N ASN A 395 39.06 -46.56 45.07
CA ASN A 395 38.22 -45.42 45.37
C ASN A 395 38.95 -44.08 45.11
N LYS A 396 38.27 -43.15 44.45
CA LYS A 396 38.25 -41.76 44.92
C LYS A 396 36.94 -41.08 44.51
N TYR A 397 36.08 -40.95 45.52
CA TYR A 397 34.96 -40.01 45.55
C TYR A 397 35.46 -38.63 45.05
N ILE A 398 34.92 -38.18 43.92
CA ILE A 398 34.94 -36.78 43.53
C ILE A 398 33.48 -36.34 43.49
N GLY A 399 33.20 -35.33 44.31
CA GLY A 399 31.88 -34.85 44.64
C GLY A 399 31.06 -34.45 43.43
N LEU A 400 29.79 -34.85 43.50
CA LEU A 400 28.66 -34.20 42.88
C LEU A 400 28.56 -32.76 43.41
N GLU A 401 29.35 -31.84 42.87
CA GLU A 401 29.06 -30.42 42.94
C GLU A 401 28.35 -29.99 41.65
N GLN A 402 27.03 -29.95 41.80
CA GLN A 402 26.06 -29.11 41.10
C GLN A 402 26.67 -27.99 40.21
N ARG A 403 26.81 -28.26 38.91
CA ARG A 403 26.45 -27.27 37.88
C ARG A 403 24.99 -27.49 37.50
N ARG A 404 24.08 -26.98 38.33
CA ARG A 404 22.77 -26.54 37.83
C ARG A 404 23.05 -25.27 37.05
N GLU A 405 23.31 -25.39 35.76
CA GLU A 405 23.03 -24.28 34.86
C GLU A 405 21.54 -23.95 35.05
N ASN A 406 21.23 -22.70 35.39
CA ASN A 406 19.85 -22.23 35.48
C ASN A 406 19.22 -22.35 34.09
N ILE A 407 18.59 -23.49 33.80
CA ILE A 407 17.80 -23.67 32.59
C ILE A 407 16.55 -22.80 32.77
N LEU A 408 16.65 -21.55 32.32
CA LEU A 408 15.52 -20.63 32.21
C LEU A 408 14.34 -21.35 31.55
N SER A 409 13.13 -21.08 32.04
CA SER A 409 11.93 -21.55 31.36
C SER A 409 11.89 -20.98 29.93
N PRO A 410 11.28 -21.67 28.95
CA PRO A 410 11.16 -21.15 27.58
C PRO A 410 10.54 -19.75 27.53
N GLU A 411 9.61 -19.46 28.44
CA GLU A 411 8.99 -18.14 28.59
C GLU A 411 9.99 -17.09 29.12
N GLU A 412 10.74 -17.36 30.19
CA GLU A 412 11.79 -16.45 30.69
C GLU A 412 12.87 -16.19 29.63
N HIS A 413 13.24 -17.20 28.85
CA HIS A 413 14.25 -17.07 27.81
C HIS A 413 13.78 -16.18 26.65
N VAL A 414 12.56 -16.39 26.13
CA VAL A 414 12.05 -15.62 24.98
C VAL A 414 11.60 -14.23 25.40
N CYS A 415 10.92 -14.09 26.54
CA CYS A 415 10.45 -12.79 27.01
C CYS A 415 11.60 -11.85 27.37
N SER A 416 12.73 -12.37 27.85
CA SER A 416 13.93 -11.56 28.14
C SER A 416 14.63 -11.01 26.91
N LEU A 417 14.39 -11.57 25.73
CA LEU A 417 14.88 -11.02 24.46
C LEU A 417 14.02 -9.85 23.96
N MET A 418 12.76 -9.76 24.42
CA MET A 418 11.84 -8.69 24.04
C MET A 418 11.87 -7.51 25.00
N LYS A 419 11.95 -7.78 26.31
CA LYS A 419 11.77 -6.81 27.37
C LYS A 419 13.07 -6.51 28.11
N SER A 420 13.17 -5.32 28.70
CA SER A 420 14.24 -5.01 29.65
C SER A 420 14.05 -5.80 30.96
N PRO A 421 15.10 -6.03 31.77
CA PRO A 421 15.02 -6.76 33.04
C PRO A 421 13.97 -6.21 34.03
N GLU A 422 13.69 -4.91 33.97
CA GLU A 422 12.72 -4.23 34.84
C GLU A 422 11.27 -4.57 34.46
N GLU A 423 10.98 -4.75 33.17
CA GLU A 423 9.67 -5.12 32.61
C GLU A 423 9.32 -6.61 32.77
N LEU A 424 10.30 -7.44 33.13
CA LEU A 424 10.15 -8.88 33.39
C LEU A 424 9.79 -9.19 34.85
N SER A 425 9.88 -8.20 35.75
CA SER A 425 9.42 -8.39 37.13
C SER A 425 7.89 -8.36 37.15
N CYS A 426 7.27 -9.53 37.09
CA CYS A 426 5.81 -9.66 37.22
C CYS A 426 5.39 -9.49 38.69
N GLY A 427 5.73 -8.33 39.26
CA GLY A 427 5.19 -7.79 40.49
C GLY A 427 3.88 -7.06 40.20
N ALA A 428 2.91 -7.21 41.09
CA ALA A 428 1.53 -6.80 40.89
C ALA A 428 1.32 -5.37 40.35
N ILE A 429 0.39 -5.26 39.39
CA ILE A 429 -0.32 -4.05 38.91
C ILE A 429 0.44 -3.22 37.86
N SER A 430 -0.01 -3.31 36.60
CA SER A 430 -0.62 -2.15 35.93
C SER A 430 -1.51 -2.60 34.76
N GLN A 431 -2.75 -2.11 34.76
CA GLN A 431 -3.59 -2.07 33.58
C GLN A 431 -3.04 -0.96 32.67
N SER A 432 -2.12 -1.28 31.76
CA SER A 432 -1.80 -0.37 30.65
C SER A 432 -2.72 -0.70 29.49
N SER A 433 -3.90 -0.07 29.48
CA SER A 433 -4.67 0.12 28.25
C SER A 433 -3.82 0.95 27.30
N TYR A 434 -3.32 0.34 26.23
CA TYR A 434 -2.78 1.11 25.10
C TYR A 434 -3.90 1.99 24.56
N PRO A 435 -3.76 3.33 24.56
CA PRO A 435 -4.66 4.17 23.80
C PRO A 435 -4.28 3.93 22.33
N VAL A 436 -5.09 3.18 21.60
CA VAL A 436 -5.11 3.32 20.14
C VAL A 436 -5.56 4.75 19.90
N GLY A 437 -4.58 5.61 19.60
CA GLY A 437 -4.77 7.03 19.50
C GLY A 437 -5.89 7.34 18.51
N LEU A 438 -6.92 8.03 19.00
CA LEU A 438 -7.99 8.66 18.23
C LEU A 438 -7.49 9.68 17.18
N TRP A 439 -6.17 9.90 17.08
CA TRP A 439 -5.55 10.80 16.11
C TRP A 439 -5.28 10.13 14.76
N SER A 440 -5.35 8.79 14.68
CA SER A 440 -5.24 8.07 13.39
C SER A 440 -6.54 8.10 12.58
N LEU A 441 -7.69 8.42 13.20
CA LEU A 441 -8.99 8.36 12.52
C LEU A 441 -9.22 9.46 11.49
N LEU A 442 -8.53 10.60 11.61
CA LEU A 442 -8.71 11.72 10.68
C LEU A 442 -7.81 11.63 9.43
N LEU A 443 -6.75 10.82 9.47
CA LEU A 443 -5.99 10.43 8.27
C LEU A 443 -6.46 9.09 7.68
N ALA A 444 -6.90 8.14 8.51
CA ALA A 444 -7.37 6.84 8.04
C ALA A 444 -8.62 6.95 7.15
N VAL A 445 -9.53 7.89 7.43
CA VAL A 445 -10.75 8.07 6.60
C VAL A 445 -10.44 8.60 5.18
N LEU A 446 -9.25 9.15 4.94
CA LEU A 446 -8.79 9.55 3.60
C LEU A 446 -7.87 8.51 2.93
N LEU A 447 -7.41 7.48 3.66
CA LEU A 447 -6.45 6.46 3.23
C LEU A 447 -7.03 5.03 3.19
N TYR A 448 -8.32 4.84 3.48
CA TYR A 448 -8.95 3.52 3.39
C TYR A 448 -9.22 3.06 1.94
N HIS A 449 -8.85 3.88 0.95
CA HIS A 449 -9.33 3.77 -0.42
C HIS A 449 -8.27 4.04 -1.51
N CYS A 450 -7.07 4.43 -1.11
CA CYS A 450 -5.80 4.33 -1.82
C CYS A 450 -4.76 3.86 -0.78
#